data_AF-A0A1I6F311-F1
#
_entry.id   AF-A0A1I6F311-F1
#
_cell.length_a   1.000
_cell.length_b   1.000
_cell.length_c   1.000
_cell.angle_alpha   90.00
_cell.angle_beta   90.00
_cell.angle_gamma   90.00
#
_symmetry.space_group_name_H-M   'P 1'
#
loop_
_entity.id
_entity.type
_entity.pdbx_description
1 polymer ?
#
loop_
_entity_poly.entity_id
_entity_poly.type
_entity_poly.pdbx_seq_one_letter_code
_entity_poly.pdbx_strand_id
1 'polypeptide(L)' 'MDNVVWLRPPGKPCLVLSDDEWWRGSVVWEEARREDGLWWGTVTYDKNGRTVTEVRSQHDLRAR' A
#
# COMPACT_ATOMS: atom_id res chain seq x y z
N MET A 1 -17.60 -22.37 12.23
CA MET A 1 -17.23 -20.95 12.44
C MET A 1 -16.04 -20.71 11.55
N ASP A 2 -16.35 -20.44 10.29
CA ASP A 2 -15.42 -20.30 9.21
C ASP A 2 -14.64 -19.00 9.43
N ASN A 3 -13.40 -19.13 9.91
CA ASN A 3 -12.43 -18.05 9.92
C ASN A 3 -12.05 -17.77 8.47
N VAL A 4 -12.94 -17.07 7.75
CA VAL A 4 -12.63 -16.51 6.45
C VAL A 4 -11.62 -15.39 6.71
N VAL A 5 -10.34 -15.76 6.76
CA VAL A 5 -9.26 -14.82 6.50
C VAL A 5 -9.50 -14.38 5.07
N TRP A 6 -10.17 -13.25 4.89
CA TRP A 6 -10.16 -12.52 3.64
C TRP A 6 -8.69 -12.17 3.38
N LEU A 7 -7.99 -13.09 2.70
CA LEU A 7 -6.67 -12.84 2.14
C LEU A 7 -6.90 -11.69 1.18
N ARG A 8 -6.72 -10.45 1.66
CA ARG A 8 -6.60 -9.29 0.79
C ARG A 8 -5.63 -9.72 -0.32
N PRO A 9 -6.00 -9.52 -1.60
CA PRO A 9 -5.16 -9.96 -2.70
C PRO A 9 -3.72 -9.52 -2.42
N PRO A 10 -2.71 -10.37 -2.66
CA PRO A 10 -1.34 -10.03 -2.33
C PRO A 10 -1.02 -8.71 -3.04
N GLY A 11 -0.84 -7.64 -2.25
CA GLY A 11 -0.55 -6.32 -2.78
C GLY A 11 0.67 -6.40 -3.69
N LYS A 12 0.69 -5.58 -4.74
CA LYS A 12 1.84 -5.51 -5.63
C LYS A 12 3.05 -4.99 -4.84
N PRO A 13 4.23 -5.62 -4.94
CA PRO A 13 5.41 -5.14 -4.23
C PRO A 13 5.78 -3.74 -4.71
N CYS A 14 6.04 -2.83 -3.77
CA CYS A 14 6.39 -1.45 -4.05
C CYS A 14 7.31 -0.89 -2.95
N LEU A 15 7.87 0.29 -3.22
CA LEU A 15 8.48 1.14 -2.21
C LEU A 15 7.47 2.22 -1.81
N VAL A 16 7.35 2.48 -0.52
CA VAL A 16 6.45 3.47 0.09
C VAL A 16 7.29 4.59 0.66
N LEU A 17 7.01 5.84 0.26
CA LEU A 17 7.64 7.03 0.83
C LEU A 17 7.01 7.35 2.19
N SER A 18 7.81 7.32 3.25
CA SER A 18 7.41 7.64 4.62
C SER A 18 8.57 8.25 5.37
N ASP A 19 8.38 9.46 5.91
CA ASP A 19 9.43 10.23 6.61
C ASP A 19 10.65 10.53 5.73
N ASP A 20 10.41 10.93 4.47
CA ASP A 20 11.45 11.17 3.45
C ASP A 20 12.27 9.91 3.04
N GLU A 21 11.95 8.74 3.62
CA GLU A 21 12.60 7.47 3.32
C GLU A 21 11.70 6.50 2.54
N TRP A 22 12.33 5.65 1.72
CA TRP A 22 11.63 4.62 0.93
C TRP A 22 11.64 3.27 1.63
N TRP A 23 10.47 2.81 2.06
CA TRP A 23 10.29 1.55 2.79
C TRP A 23 9.75 0.45 1.88
N ARG A 24 10.17 -0.78 2.10
CA ARG A 24 9.68 -1.94 1.32
C ARG A 24 8.30 -2.34 1.82
N GLY A 25 7.35 -2.43 0.90
CA GLY A 25 6.00 -2.83 1.22
C GLY A 25 5.26 -3.43 0.02
N SER A 26 3.95 -3.45 0.15
CA SER A 26 3.03 -3.85 -0.90
C SER A 26 1.86 -2.88 -0.96
N VAL A 27 1.34 -2.65 -2.16
CA VAL A 27 0.17 -1.80 -2.41
C VAL A 27 -0.97 -2.61 -2.99
N VAL A 28 -2.16 -2.41 -2.45
CA VAL A 28 -3.42 -2.81 -3.06
C VAL A 28 -4.08 -1.54 -3.59
N TRP A 29 -4.02 -1.35 -4.91
CA TRP A 29 -4.69 -0.21 -5.56
C TRP A 29 -6.19 -0.32 -5.44
N GLU A 30 -6.86 0.83 -5.35
CA GLU A 30 -8.31 0.91 -5.54
C GLU A 30 -8.70 0.52 -6.97
N GLU A 31 -9.96 0.13 -7.15
CA GLU A 31 -10.47 -0.35 -8.44
C GLU A 31 -10.56 0.77 -9.49
N ALA A 32 -10.60 2.03 -9.05
CA ALA A 32 -10.68 3.21 -9.89
C ALA A 32 -9.79 4.34 -9.37
N ARG A 33 -9.49 5.28 -10.26
CA ARG A 33 -8.90 6.57 -9.88
C ARG A 33 -9.91 7.39 -9.09
N ARG A 34 -9.41 8.16 -8.13
CA ARG A 34 -10.24 9.11 -7.37
C ARG A 34 -10.54 10.35 -8.20
N GLU A 35 -11.38 11.23 -7.66
CA GLU A 35 -11.78 12.50 -8.29
C GLU A 35 -10.59 13.42 -8.60
N ASP A 36 -9.49 13.29 -7.84
CA ASP A 36 -8.22 13.99 -8.09
C ASP A 36 -7.44 13.46 -9.31
N GLY A 37 -7.89 12.36 -9.93
CA GLY A 37 -7.28 11.76 -11.12
C GLY A 37 -6.07 10.87 -10.83
N LEU A 38 -5.68 10.69 -9.57
CA LEU A 38 -4.60 9.80 -9.17
C LEU A 38 -5.12 8.40 -8.83
N TRP A 39 -4.23 7.43 -8.96
CA TRP A 39 -4.42 6.13 -8.34
C TRP A 39 -4.06 6.21 -6.86
N TRP A 40 -4.93 5.65 -6.04
CA TRP A 40 -4.76 5.54 -4.60
C TRP A 40 -4.80 4.06 -4.23
N GLY A 41 -4.06 3.70 -3.19
CA GLY A 41 -3.96 2.32 -2.76
C GLY A 41 -3.69 2.21 -1.27
N THR A 42 -4.17 1.12 -0.68
CA THR A 42 -3.77 0.74 0.67
C THR A 42 -2.39 0.10 0.61
N VAL A 43 -1.45 0.68 1.34
CA VAL A 43 -0.08 0.22 1.43
C VAL A 43 0.16 -0.44 2.78
N THR A 44 0.92 -1.53 2.76
CA THR A 44 1.40 -2.21 3.96
C THR A 44 2.92 -2.31 3.87
N TYR A 45 3.65 -1.76 4.84
CA TYR A 45 5.11 -1.76 4.84
C TYR A 45 5.65 -1.90 6.26
N ASP A 46 6.87 -2.45 6.38
CA ASP A 46 7.59 -2.48 7.65
C ASP A 46 8.36 -1.17 7.81
N LYS A 47 8.12 -0.46 8.92
CA LYS A 47 8.83 0.74 9.32
C LYS A 47 9.36 0.56 10.73
N ASN A 48 10.68 0.50 10.88
CA ASN A 48 11.35 0.34 12.18
C ASN A 48 10.82 -0.88 12.98
N GLY A 49 10.58 -2.01 12.32
CA GLY A 49 10.05 -3.22 12.94
C GLY A 49 8.57 -3.16 13.31
N ARG A 50 7.83 -2.18 12.77
CA ARG A 50 6.37 -2.10 12.88
C ARG A 50 5.74 -2.17 11.50
N THR A 51 4.76 -3.06 11.36
CA THR A 51 3.88 -3.07 10.19
C THR A 51 2.95 -1.87 10.24
N VAL A 52 3.09 -0.97 9.26
CA VAL A 52 2.21 0.17 9.05
C VAL A 52 1.26 -0.15 7.91
N THR A 53 -0.01 0.22 8.05
CA THR A 53 -1.02 0.12 6.99
C THR A 53 -1.74 1.44 6.83
N GLU A 54 -1.69 2.03 5.65
CA GLU A 54 -2.25 3.35 5.37
C GLU A 54 -2.61 3.51 3.89
N VAL A 55 -3.29 4.59 3.54
CA VAL A 55 -3.71 4.86 2.15
C VAL A 55 -2.78 5.92 1.57
N ARG A 56 -2.20 5.62 0.40
CA ARG A 56 -1.22 6.48 -0.27
C ARG A 56 -1.55 6.64 -1.75
N SER A 57 -1.15 7.79 -2.29
CA SER A 57 -1.28 8.10 -3.71
C SER A 57 -0.16 7.45 -4.51
N GLN A 58 -0.34 7.35 -5.82
CA GLN A 58 0.71 6.84 -6.72
C GLN A 58 2.02 7.64 -6.69
N HIS A 59 2.01 8.88 -6.22
CA HIS A 59 3.22 9.70 -6.12
C HIS A 59 4.09 9.30 -4.93
N ASP A 60 3.48 8.79 -3.87
CA ASP A 60 4.18 8.30 -2.68
C ASP A 60 4.68 6.85 -2.84
N LEU A 61 4.54 6.30 -4.05
CA LEU A 61 4.81 4.91 -4.34
C LEU A 61 5.73 4.76 -5.54
N ARG A 62 6.66 3.81 -5.44
CA ARG A 62 7.51 3.41 -6.57
C ARG A 62 7.35 1.91 -6.81
N ALA A 63 7.17 1.57 -8.08
CA ALA A 63 7.29 0.18 -8.51
C ALA A 63 8.71 -0.32 -8.21
N ARG A 64 8.82 -1.58 -7.80
CA ARG A 64 10.09 -2.26 -7.65
C ARG A 64 10.56 -2.84 -8.98
#